data_AF-A0A1Y4WPM8-F1
#
_entry.id   AF-A0A1Y4WPM8-F1
#
_cell.length_a   1.000
_cell.length_b   1.000
_cell.length_c   1.000
_cell.angle_alpha   90.00
_cell.angle_beta   90.00
_cell.angle_gamma   90.00
#
_symmetry.space_group_name_H-M   'P 1'
#
loop_
_entity.id
_entity.type
_entity.pdbx_description
1 polymer ?
#
loop_
_entity_poly.entity_id
_entity_poly.type
_entity_poly.pdbx_seq_one_letter_code
_entity_poly.pdbx_strand_id
1 'polypeptide(L)' 'MRENFHKRLVAVKTADAINAIKGVPVSADAKLLSEKWVRGELTGEQMKQELLDLHRKIAAEEKSERLLSSKGCGA' A
#
# COMPACT_ATOMS: atom_id res chain seq x y z
N MET A 1 -20.18 -12.65 -10.76
CA MET A 1 -19.71 -11.65 -9.77
C MET A 1 -18.99 -12.28 -8.56
N ARG A 2 -19.53 -13.32 -7.89
CA ARG A 2 -18.88 -14.00 -6.74
C ARG A 2 -17.54 -14.71 -7.02
N GLU A 3 -17.31 -15.17 -8.25
CA GLU A 3 -16.07 -15.87 -8.62
C GLU A 3 -14.83 -14.97 -8.58
N ASN A 4 -14.96 -13.71 -9.05
CA ASN A 4 -13.88 -12.74 -9.01
C ASN A 4 -13.52 -12.32 -7.59
N PHE A 5 -14.49 -12.25 -6.68
CA PHE A 5 -14.25 -11.98 -5.26
C PHE A 5 -13.35 -13.07 -4.63
N HIS A 6 -13.67 -14.35 -4.84
CA HIS A 6 -12.88 -15.46 -4.29
C HIS A 6 -11.45 -15.47 -4.84
N LYS A 7 -11.30 -15.28 -6.16
CA LYS A 7 -9.98 -15.21 -6.81
C LYS A 7 -9.12 -14.08 -6.21
N ARG A 8 -9.70 -12.90 -6.02
CA ARG A 8 -8.99 -11.74 -5.43
C ARG A 8 -8.68 -11.95 -3.95
N LEU A 9 -9.61 -12.52 -3.18
CA LEU A 9 -9.38 -12.82 -1.77
C LEU A 9 -8.23 -13.82 -1.57
N VAL A 10 -8.16 -14.86 -2.38
CA VAL A 10 -7.05 -15.83 -2.35
C VAL A 10 -5.72 -15.16 -2.72
N ALA A 11 -5.72 -14.26 -3.71
CA ALA A 11 -4.53 -13.51 -4.09
C ALA A 11 -4.00 -12.64 -2.93
N VAL A 12 -4.90 -11.91 -2.24
CA VAL A 12 -4.51 -11.09 -1.07
C VAL A 12 -3.97 -11.96 0.06
N LYS A 13 -4.66 -13.05 0.42
CA LYS A 13 -4.17 -13.97 1.46
C LYS A 13 -2.80 -14.56 1.14
N THR A 14 -2.56 -14.89 -0.13
CA THR A 14 -1.26 -15.39 -0.59
C THR A 14 -0.18 -14.31 -0.44
N ALA A 15 -0.47 -13.08 -0.82
CA ALA A 15 0.45 -11.95 -0.65
C ALA A 15 0.77 -11.70 0.83
N ASP A 16 -0.23 -11.73 1.72
CA ASP A 16 -0.05 -11.58 3.16
C ASP A 16 0.83 -12.69 3.75
N ALA A 17 0.63 -13.94 3.33
CA ALA A 17 1.46 -15.06 3.76
C ALA A 17 2.93 -14.90 3.31
N ILE A 18 3.17 -14.46 2.06
CA ILE A 18 4.51 -14.17 1.55
C ILE A 18 5.18 -13.05 2.36
N ASN A 19 4.43 -11.98 2.67
CA ASN A 19 4.93 -10.86 3.46
C ASN A 19 5.26 -11.30 4.91
N ALA A 20 4.43 -12.14 5.51
CA ALA A 20 4.66 -12.70 6.84
C ALA A 20 5.92 -13.58 6.89
N ILE A 21 6.16 -14.41 5.87
CA ILE A 21 7.40 -15.21 5.76
C ILE A 21 8.64 -14.30 5.72
N LYS A 22 8.54 -13.14 5.07
CA LYS A 22 9.64 -12.18 4.95
C LYS A 22 9.75 -11.22 6.14
N GLY A 23 8.82 -11.28 7.10
CA GLY A 23 8.74 -10.32 8.21
C GLY A 23 8.45 -8.88 7.76
N VAL A 24 7.85 -8.69 6.57
CA VAL A 24 7.55 -7.36 6.02
C VAL A 24 6.12 -6.97 6.41
N PRO A 25 5.91 -5.93 7.24
CA PRO A 25 4.58 -5.49 7.57
C PRO A 25 3.91 -4.79 6.38
N VAL A 26 2.62 -5.06 6.20
CA VAL A 26 1.78 -4.35 5.21
C VAL A 26 1.16 -3.12 5.88
N SER A 27 1.30 -1.95 5.26
CA SER A 27 0.72 -0.69 5.78
C SER A 27 -0.80 -0.74 5.82
N ALA A 28 -1.42 0.06 6.69
CA ALA A 28 -2.87 0.15 6.81
C ALA A 28 -3.53 0.60 5.49
N ASP A 29 -2.92 1.54 4.79
CA ASP A 29 -3.42 2.04 3.50
C ASP A 29 -3.40 0.96 2.41
N ALA A 30 -2.33 0.15 2.33
CA ALA A 30 -2.24 -0.95 1.38
C ALA A 30 -3.27 -2.06 1.69
N LYS A 31 -3.56 -2.32 2.97
CA LYS A 31 -4.65 -3.24 3.37
C LYS A 31 -6.01 -2.71 2.93
N LEU A 32 -6.29 -1.42 3.15
CA LEU A 32 -7.54 -0.79 2.74
C LEU A 32 -7.74 -0.88 1.21
N LEU A 33 -6.70 -0.62 0.42
CA LEU A 33 -6.76 -0.75 -1.04
C LEU A 33 -7.01 -2.21 -1.48
N SER A 34 -6.38 -3.17 -0.80
CA SER A 34 -6.58 -4.60 -1.06
C SER A 34 -8.03 -5.02 -0.82
N GLU A 35 -8.66 -4.52 0.26
CA GLU A 35 -10.06 -4.79 0.55
C GLU A 35 -11.01 -4.21 -0.51
N LYS A 36 -10.81 -2.95 -0.92
CA LYS A 36 -11.59 -2.31 -1.99
C LYS A 36 -11.49 -3.09 -3.30
N TRP A 37 -10.28 -3.56 -3.64
CA TRP A 37 -10.05 -4.39 -4.82
C TRP A 37 -10.76 -5.75 -4.74
N VAL A 38 -10.71 -6.42 -3.59
CA VAL A 38 -11.41 -7.69 -3.34
C VAL A 38 -12.92 -7.54 -3.52
N ARG A 39 -13.50 -6.45 -3.00
CA ARG A 39 -14.94 -6.13 -3.16
C ARG A 39 -15.32 -5.71 -4.57
N GLY A 40 -14.35 -5.39 -5.42
CA GLY A 40 -14.58 -4.94 -6.80
C GLY A 40 -14.90 -3.47 -6.94
N GLU A 41 -14.65 -2.67 -5.89
CA GLU A 41 -14.74 -1.21 -5.90
C GLU A 41 -13.59 -0.59 -6.70
N LEU A 42 -12.49 -1.34 -6.87
CA LEU A 42 -11.34 -0.97 -7.70
C LEU A 42 -11.07 -2.05 -8.76
N THR A 43 -10.72 -1.60 -9.96
CA THR A 43 -10.02 -2.43 -10.95
C THR A 43 -8.55 -2.63 -10.55
N GLY A 44 -7.87 -3.60 -11.18
CA GLY A 44 -6.43 -3.80 -10.95
C GLY A 44 -5.59 -2.58 -11.34
N GLU A 45 -5.96 -1.88 -12.42
CA GLU A 45 -5.25 -0.67 -12.86
C GLU A 45 -5.43 0.48 -11.86
N GLN A 46 -6.65 0.69 -11.36
CA GLN A 46 -6.90 1.69 -10.32
C GLN A 46 -6.16 1.36 -9.02
N MET A 47 -6.14 0.10 -8.59
CA MET A 47 -5.36 -0.31 -7.41
C MET A 47 -3.87 0.02 -7.57
N LYS A 48 -3.29 -0.24 -8.74
CA LYS A 48 -1.90 0.10 -9.06
C LYS A 48 -1.65 1.60 -9.00
N GLN A 49 -2.54 2.40 -9.58
CA GLN A 49 -2.42 3.86 -9.59
C GLN A 49 -2.49 4.44 -8.18
N GLU A 50 -3.47 4.02 -7.37
CA GLU A 50 -3.62 4.43 -5.96
C GLU A 50 -2.38 4.09 -5.12
N LEU A 51 -1.81 2.90 -5.32
CA LEU A 51 -0.56 2.51 -4.66
C LEU A 51 0.61 3.42 -5.08
N LEU A 52 0.75 3.75 -6.37
CA LEU A 52 1.81 4.66 -6.83
C LEU A 52 1.66 6.05 -6.21
N ASP A 53 0.45 6.56 -6.13
CA ASP A 53 0.19 7.89 -5.56
C ASP A 53 0.42 7.92 -4.04
N LEU A 54 0.07 6.84 -3.33
CA LEU A 54 0.44 6.66 -1.92
C LEU A 54 1.97 6.71 -1.72
N HIS A 55 2.74 5.96 -2.53
CA HIS A 55 4.19 5.95 -2.42
C HIS A 55 4.82 7.31 -2.75
N ARG A 56 4.27 8.03 -3.73
CA ARG A 56 4.70 9.40 -4.06
C ARG A 56 4.49 10.36 -2.88
N LYS A 57 3.35 10.24 -2.18
CA LYS A 57 3.04 11.04 -1.00
C LYS A 57 4.03 10.76 0.13
N ILE A 58 4.24 9.50 0.48
CA ILE A 58 5.18 9.09 1.54
C ILE A 58 6.59 9.60 1.22
N ALA A 59 7.07 9.43 -0.02
CA ALA A 59 8.38 9.91 -0.43
C ALA A 59 8.52 11.44 -0.34
N ALA A 60 7.45 12.19 -0.59
CA ALA A 60 7.44 13.64 -0.43
C ALA A 60 7.49 14.06 1.05
N GLU A 61 6.78 13.36 1.92
CA GLU A 61 6.77 13.57 3.37
C GLU A 61 8.15 13.28 3.97
N GLU A 62 8.75 12.12 3.67
CA GLU A 62 10.11 11.77 4.11
C GLU A 62 11.16 12.78 3.67
N LYS A 63 11.03 13.30 2.44
CA LYS A 63 11.92 14.36 1.92
C LYS A 63 11.75 15.66 2.72
N SER A 64 10.51 16.04 3.03
CA SER A 64 10.21 17.22 3.83
C SER A 64 10.77 17.10 5.25
N GLU A 65 10.54 15.97 5.92
CA GLU A 65 11.06 15.69 7.26
C GLU A 65 12.59 15.72 7.31
N ARG A 66 13.26 15.11 6.32
CA ARG A 66 14.72 15.16 6.20
C ARG A 66 15.23 16.59 6.05
N LEU A 67 14.54 17.44 5.28
CA LEU A 67 14.91 18.84 5.12
C LEU A 67 14.70 19.65 6.41
N LEU A 68 13.64 19.37 7.17
CA LEU A 68 13.39 20.00 8.46
C LEU A 68 14.44 19.60 9.50
N SER A 69 14.76 18.29 9.58
CA SER A 69 15.81 17.78 10.46
C SER A 69 17.19 18.36 10.12
N SER A 70 17.52 18.54 8.83
CA SER A 70 18.77 19.16 8.41
C SER A 70 18.88 20.65 8.75
N LYS A 71 17.75 21.37 8.82
CA LYS A 71 17.73 22.80 9.19
C LYS A 71 17.83 23.03 10.70
N GLY A 72 17.45 22.04 11.52
CA GLY A 72 17.52 22.11 12.98
C GLY A 72 18.89 21.82 13.59
N CYS A 73 19.84 21.24 12.84
CA CYS A 73 21.19 20.91 13.32
C CYS A 73 22.22 22.06 13.20
N GLY A 74 21.78 23.27 12.82
CA GLY A 74 22.65 24.41 12.54
C GLY A 74 22.53 25.59 13.53
N ALA A 75 22.27 25.32 14.81
CA ALA A 75 22.26 26.33 15.89
C ALA A 75 23.35 26.00 16.92
#